data_AF-A0A5E4FJF2-F1
#
_entry.id   AF-A0A5E4FJF2-F1
#
_cell.length_a   1.000
_cell.length_b   1.000
_cell.length_c   1.000
_cell.angle_alpha   90.00
_cell.angle_beta   90.00
_cell.angle_gamma   90.00
#
_symmetry.space_group_name_H-M   'P 1'
#
loop_
_entity.id
_entity.type
_entity.pdbx_description
1 polymer ?
#
loop_
_entity_poly.entity_id
_entity_poly.type
_entity_poly.pdbx_seq_one_letter_code
_entity_poly.pdbx_strand_id
1 'polypeptide(L)'
;MNFSRWLLMIVVIVVDALNDGVGHEDCRETRCHLNGPAIRYPFRLKGRQPIPCAFRGFDVSCTDHNETILELPSSSAKFSVYEINYRSHAIRGTPYVFYENVYEGCLPRELFYSTGSYPLEFVGPATLFSCPPSTVRDEYVNTSVCMARLSPCHGNNSGNHLYAVTGDYCSFDEIPLVSCIKVHDHTSDPAYKYDAMGEFLLHWSIPSCEHYCKGRNLKRTHLKILGICALCLVLIATGTTICYVYNSNKKEKENQLRIERFLDEYRAMKPSRYSYADIKRITSQFKEKLGQGAYGTVFKGKLSSELLVAVKILNNSNENGEDFINEVGTMCQIHHVNVVRLVGVCADGFIRALVYEYLPNGSLQNFLSSADNKNSFIGWDKLQDIALGIAKGIEYLHQGCDQRILHFDIKPHNVLLDQDFTPKVSDLV
;
A
#
# COMPACT_ATOMS: atom_id res chain seq x y z
N MET A 1 -4.16 2.87 5.06
CA MET A 1 -3.60 2.04 3.95
C MET A 1 -3.76 0.58 4.35
N ASN A 2 -4.64 -0.17 3.67
CA ASN A 2 -5.14 -1.45 4.15
C ASN A 2 -4.11 -2.57 4.04
N PHE A 3 -3.85 -3.26 5.16
CA PHE A 3 -2.98 -4.44 5.31
C PHE A 3 -3.20 -5.51 4.22
N SER A 4 -4.44 -5.69 3.76
CA SER A 4 -4.80 -6.60 2.67
C SER A 4 -4.10 -6.29 1.34
N ARG A 5 -3.90 -5.01 0.99
CA ARG A 5 -3.22 -4.62 -0.26
C ARG A 5 -1.72 -4.91 -0.22
N TRP A 6 -1.11 -4.84 0.96
CA TRP A 6 0.30 -5.16 1.14
C TRP A 6 0.54 -6.67 1.06
N LEU A 7 -0.35 -7.47 1.65
CA LEU A 7 -0.30 -8.93 1.56
C LEU A 7 -0.46 -9.42 0.12
N LEU A 8 -1.39 -8.83 -0.64
CA LEU A 8 -1.58 -9.13 -2.06
C LEU A 8 -0.35 -8.80 -2.90
N MET A 9 0.34 -7.68 -2.65
CA MET A 9 1.58 -7.36 -3.36
C MET A 9 2.70 -8.35 -3.04
N ILE A 10 2.83 -8.81 -1.80
CA ILE A 10 3.82 -9.84 -1.45
C ILE A 10 3.48 -11.16 -2.14
N VAL A 11 2.21 -11.58 -2.17
CA VAL A 11 1.81 -12.82 -2.84
C VAL A 11 2.06 -12.74 -4.34
N VAL A 12 1.78 -11.61 -4.99
CA VAL A 12 2.06 -11.41 -6.42
C VAL A 12 3.58 -11.48 -6.69
N ILE A 13 4.40 -10.80 -5.88
CA ILE A 13 5.87 -10.84 -6.02
C ILE A 13 6.42 -12.25 -5.79
N VAL A 14 5.84 -13.00 -4.84
CA VAL A 14 6.26 -14.38 -4.56
C VAL A 14 5.79 -15.34 -5.65
N VAL A 15 4.59 -15.17 -6.22
CA VAL A 15 4.10 -15.97 -7.35
C VAL A 15 4.91 -15.68 -8.62
N ASP A 16 5.26 -14.42 -8.90
CA ASP A 16 6.16 -14.07 -10.01
C ASP A 16 7.58 -14.59 -9.79
N ALA A 17 8.04 -14.70 -8.54
CA ALA A 17 9.34 -15.30 -8.21
C ALA A 17 9.33 -16.84 -8.23
N LEU A 18 8.15 -17.47 -8.11
CA LEU A 18 7.95 -18.91 -8.17
C LEU A 18 7.52 -19.40 -9.56
N ASN A 19 7.08 -18.51 -10.45
CA ASN A 19 6.85 -18.82 -11.85
C ASN A 19 8.21 -18.92 -12.56
N ASP A 20 8.64 -20.18 -12.70
CA ASP A 20 9.80 -20.69 -13.41
C ASP A 20 10.49 -19.72 -14.39
N GLY A 21 11.69 -19.29 -14.02
CA GLY A 21 12.72 -19.03 -15.01
C GLY A 21 13.06 -20.34 -15.71
N VAL A 22 12.63 -20.46 -16.97
CA VAL A 22 12.84 -21.61 -17.87
C VAL A 22 14.23 -22.20 -17.65
N GLY A 23 14.26 -23.40 -17.08
CA GLY A 23 15.49 -24.14 -16.82
C GLY A 23 16.22 -24.46 -18.12
N HIS A 24 17.54 -24.56 -18.06
CA HIS A 24 18.44 -24.83 -19.18
C HIS A 24 18.21 -26.19 -19.89
N GLU A 25 17.22 -26.97 -19.46
CA GLU A 25 16.88 -28.29 -20.02
C GLU A 25 16.06 -28.23 -21.33
N ASP A 26 15.46 -27.08 -21.65
CA ASP A 26 14.63 -26.89 -22.86
C ASP A 26 15.40 -26.35 -24.08
N CYS A 27 16.67 -25.96 -23.93
CA CYS A 27 17.52 -25.50 -25.04
C CYS A 27 18.28 -26.66 -25.72
N ARG A 28 17.66 -27.83 -25.85
CA ARG A 28 18.30 -28.98 -26.52
C ARG A 28 18.53 -28.69 -28.00
N GLU A 29 19.58 -29.27 -28.57
CA GLU A 29 19.86 -29.17 -30.01
C GLU A 29 18.66 -29.64 -30.83
N THR A 30 18.25 -28.85 -31.83
CA THR A 30 17.15 -29.19 -32.74
C THR A 30 17.57 -29.02 -34.20
N ARG A 31 16.76 -29.52 -35.15
CA ARG A 31 16.99 -29.42 -36.60
C ARG A 31 15.66 -29.28 -37.34
N CYS A 32 15.67 -28.65 -38.52
CA CYS A 32 14.49 -28.62 -39.39
C CYS A 32 14.22 -29.98 -40.06
N HIS A 33 15.28 -30.68 -40.48
CA HIS A 33 15.24 -32.06 -40.98
C HIS A 33 16.46 -32.86 -40.49
N LEU A 34 16.43 -34.20 -40.67
CA LEU A 34 17.44 -35.11 -40.10
C LEU A 34 18.88 -34.79 -40.53
N ASN A 35 19.06 -34.36 -41.78
CA ASN A 35 20.38 -34.04 -42.35
C ASN A 35 20.69 -32.54 -42.33
N GLY A 36 19.84 -31.72 -41.71
CA GLY A 36 20.02 -30.27 -41.64
C GLY A 36 21.03 -29.85 -40.58
N PRO A 37 21.44 -28.56 -40.55
CA PRO A 37 22.37 -28.06 -39.56
C PRO A 37 21.82 -28.20 -38.14
N ALA A 38 22.71 -28.48 -37.19
CA ALA A 38 22.39 -28.46 -35.76
C ALA A 38 22.06 -27.04 -35.28
N ILE A 39 20.90 -26.84 -34.66
CA ILE A 39 20.48 -25.54 -34.12
C ILE A 39 20.57 -25.60 -32.60
N ARG A 40 21.49 -24.81 -32.05
CA ARG A 40 21.75 -24.64 -30.62
C ARG A 40 22.35 -23.26 -30.38
N TYR A 41 22.46 -22.90 -29.11
CA TYR A 41 23.05 -21.63 -28.68
C TYR A 41 24.37 -21.33 -29.43
N PRO A 42 24.54 -20.13 -30.03
CA PRO A 42 23.72 -18.92 -29.85
C PRO A 42 22.46 -18.81 -30.72
N PHE A 43 22.17 -19.79 -31.58
CA PHE A 43 20.99 -19.82 -32.46
C PHE A 43 19.80 -20.51 -31.82
N ARG A 44 18.60 -20.10 -32.25
CA ARG A 44 17.33 -20.68 -31.81
C ARG A 44 16.41 -20.95 -32.97
N LEU A 45 15.78 -22.12 -32.96
CA LEU A 45 14.71 -22.45 -33.86
C LEU A 45 13.37 -21.90 -33.35
N LYS A 46 12.85 -20.86 -34.04
CA LYS A 46 11.54 -20.26 -33.76
C LYS A 46 10.45 -21.34 -33.72
N GLY A 47 9.63 -21.31 -32.69
CA GLY A 47 8.51 -22.24 -32.49
C GLY A 47 8.87 -23.59 -31.87
N ARG A 48 10.16 -23.99 -31.80
CA ARG A 48 10.59 -25.24 -31.13
C ARG A 48 11.43 -25.02 -29.89
N GLN A 49 12.23 -23.95 -29.84
CA GLN A 49 13.08 -23.63 -28.69
C GLN A 49 12.59 -22.35 -27.98
N PRO A 50 12.58 -22.31 -26.63
CA PRO A 50 12.20 -21.14 -25.84
C PRO A 50 13.00 -19.88 -26.18
N ILE A 51 12.38 -18.70 -26.05
CA ILE A 51 12.99 -17.39 -26.35
C ILE A 51 14.39 -17.20 -25.71
N PRO A 52 14.65 -17.63 -24.45
CA PRO A 52 15.96 -17.48 -23.82
C PRO A 52 17.11 -18.29 -24.45
N CYS A 53 16.84 -19.15 -25.45
CA CYS A 53 17.85 -20.04 -26.04
C CYS A 53 18.72 -19.41 -27.14
N ALA A 54 18.51 -18.13 -27.51
CA ALA A 54 19.36 -17.42 -28.47
C ALA A 54 19.60 -15.95 -28.11
N PHE A 55 20.63 -15.38 -28.75
CA PHE A 55 20.79 -13.93 -28.81
C PHE A 55 19.78 -13.30 -29.77
N ARG A 56 19.47 -12.02 -29.54
CA ARG A 56 18.63 -11.24 -30.44
C ARG A 56 19.27 -11.18 -31.83
N GLY A 57 18.55 -11.63 -32.85
CA GLY A 57 19.02 -11.67 -34.24
C GLY A 57 19.67 -12.99 -34.67
N PHE A 58 19.68 -14.01 -33.82
CA PHE A 58 20.13 -15.37 -34.13
C PHE A 58 18.96 -16.38 -34.24
N ASP A 59 17.76 -15.85 -34.54
CA ASP A 59 16.59 -16.69 -34.74
C ASP A 59 16.61 -17.30 -36.15
N VAL A 60 16.50 -18.62 -36.22
CA VAL A 60 16.27 -19.36 -37.47
C VAL A 60 14.86 -19.94 -37.47
N SER A 61 14.31 -20.21 -38.65
CA SER A 61 13.01 -20.86 -38.84
C SER A 61 13.12 -22.00 -39.86
N CYS A 62 12.11 -22.87 -39.89
CA CYS A 62 11.99 -23.90 -40.93
C CYS A 62 10.99 -23.46 -41.98
N THR A 63 11.29 -23.71 -43.25
CA THR A 63 10.31 -23.60 -44.35
C THR A 63 9.36 -24.79 -44.36
N ASP A 64 8.30 -24.74 -45.19
CA ASP A 64 7.38 -25.86 -45.40
C ASP A 64 8.09 -27.11 -45.98
N HIS A 65 9.22 -26.91 -46.65
CA HIS A 65 10.09 -27.98 -47.17
C HIS A 65 11.15 -28.42 -46.15
N ASN A 66 11.06 -27.97 -44.89
CA ASN A 66 12.00 -28.23 -43.81
C ASN A 66 13.43 -27.70 -44.06
N GLU A 67 13.60 -26.67 -44.88
CA GLU A 67 14.88 -25.99 -45.02
C GLU A 67 15.09 -25.02 -43.86
N THR A 68 16.34 -24.88 -43.41
CA THR A 68 16.67 -23.94 -42.32
C THR A 68 16.89 -22.57 -42.93
N ILE A 69 16.15 -21.56 -42.48
CA ILE A 69 16.29 -20.19 -42.95
C ILE A 69 16.71 -19.25 -41.82
N LEU A 70 17.65 -18.36 -42.11
CA LEU A 70 18.06 -17.26 -41.24
C LEU A 70 17.48 -15.96 -41.78
N GLU A 71 16.72 -15.26 -40.93
CA GLU A 71 16.22 -13.92 -41.23
C GLU A 71 17.22 -12.90 -40.70
N LEU A 72 17.80 -12.09 -41.59
CA LEU A 72 18.78 -11.09 -41.17
C LEU A 72 18.08 -9.91 -40.48
N PRO A 73 18.52 -9.52 -39.26
CA PRO A 73 17.99 -8.36 -38.57
C PRO A 73 18.08 -7.09 -39.44
N SER A 74 17.06 -6.24 -39.38
CA SER A 74 17.02 -4.94 -40.07
C SER A 74 16.93 -5.02 -41.61
N SER A 75 16.60 -6.18 -42.18
CA SER A 75 16.26 -6.37 -43.59
C SER A 75 15.14 -7.41 -43.76
N SER A 76 14.53 -7.50 -44.95
CA SER A 76 13.65 -8.61 -45.32
C SER A 76 14.41 -9.85 -45.83
N ALA A 77 15.75 -9.76 -45.93
CA ALA A 77 16.60 -10.78 -46.51
C ALA A 77 16.52 -12.10 -45.74
N LYS A 78 16.38 -13.19 -46.50
CA LYS A 78 16.39 -14.55 -45.99
C LYS A 78 17.52 -15.34 -46.61
N PHE A 79 18.17 -16.14 -45.78
CA PHE A 79 19.30 -16.98 -46.16
C PHE A 79 18.96 -18.44 -45.88
N SER A 80 19.08 -19.29 -46.89
CA SER A 80 18.98 -20.74 -46.71
C SER A 80 20.30 -21.23 -46.12
N VAL A 81 20.24 -21.78 -44.91
CA VAL A 81 21.40 -22.22 -44.14
C VAL A 81 21.54 -23.73 -44.26
N TYR A 82 22.65 -24.17 -44.82
CA TYR A 82 22.98 -25.60 -44.89
C TYR A 82 24.06 -26.02 -43.88
N GLU A 83 24.89 -25.08 -43.40
CA GLU A 83 25.93 -25.37 -42.40
C GLU A 83 26.07 -24.27 -41.34
N ILE A 84 26.15 -24.67 -40.07
CA ILE A 84 26.51 -23.80 -38.94
C ILE A 84 27.72 -24.41 -38.23
N ASN A 85 28.87 -23.75 -38.36
CA ASN A 85 30.12 -24.20 -37.76
C ASN A 85 30.40 -23.47 -36.44
N TYR A 86 30.02 -24.12 -35.34
CA TYR A 86 30.20 -23.58 -34.00
C TYR A 86 31.66 -23.46 -33.54
N ARG A 87 32.61 -24.13 -34.21
CA ARG A 87 34.03 -24.05 -33.84
C ARG A 87 34.70 -22.83 -34.46
N SER A 88 34.40 -22.53 -35.71
CA SER A 88 34.94 -21.38 -36.44
C SER A 88 34.04 -20.14 -36.39
N HIS A 89 32.90 -20.23 -35.70
CA HIS A 89 31.87 -19.20 -35.67
C HIS A 89 31.42 -18.73 -37.06
N ALA A 90 31.21 -19.68 -37.99
CA ALA A 90 30.83 -19.37 -39.36
C ALA A 90 29.54 -20.07 -39.80
N ILE A 91 28.64 -19.34 -40.47
CA ILE A 91 27.41 -19.85 -41.07
C ILE A 91 27.60 -19.83 -42.59
N ARG A 92 27.22 -20.92 -43.24
CA ARG A 92 27.21 -21.02 -44.69
C ARG A 92 25.80 -21.23 -45.19
N GLY A 93 25.51 -20.53 -46.27
CA GLY A 93 24.21 -20.58 -46.90
C GLY A 93 24.20 -19.94 -48.27
N THR A 94 23.04 -19.96 -48.89
CA THR A 94 22.77 -19.26 -50.15
C THR A 94 21.64 -18.27 -49.93
N PRO A 95 21.52 -17.23 -50.77
CA PRO A 95 20.32 -16.40 -50.80
C PRO A 95 19.09 -17.29 -50.98
N TYR A 96 18.04 -17.05 -50.20
CA TYR A 96 16.81 -17.83 -50.32
C TYR A 96 16.07 -17.47 -51.61
N VAL A 97 15.79 -18.45 -52.45
CA VAL A 97 15.08 -18.27 -53.73
C VAL A 97 13.60 -18.59 -53.50
N PHE A 98 12.72 -17.63 -53.80
CA PHE A 98 11.27 -17.83 -53.64
C PHE A 98 10.68 -18.69 -54.76
N TYR A 99 10.80 -18.26 -56.02
CA TYR A 99 10.35 -18.95 -57.25
C TYR A 99 11.07 -18.36 -58.49
N GLU A 100 11.27 -19.15 -59.56
CA GLU A 100 11.79 -18.69 -60.88
C GLU A 100 13.08 -17.85 -60.87
N ASN A 101 14.09 -18.23 -60.05
CA ASN A 101 15.39 -17.54 -59.97
C ASN A 101 15.34 -16.06 -59.58
N VAL A 102 14.25 -15.61 -58.94
CA VAL A 102 14.17 -14.24 -58.40
C VAL A 102 14.78 -14.21 -57.00
N TYR A 103 15.87 -13.44 -56.87
CA TYR A 103 16.61 -13.24 -55.62
C TYR A 103 16.10 -12.00 -54.88
N GLU A 104 15.96 -12.09 -53.56
CA GLU A 104 15.75 -10.91 -52.72
C GLU A 104 17.12 -10.25 -52.45
N GLY A 105 17.62 -9.49 -53.42
CA GLY A 105 18.96 -8.91 -53.41
C GLY A 105 19.17 -7.75 -52.44
N CYS A 106 18.39 -7.66 -51.37
CA CYS A 106 18.53 -6.64 -50.33
C CYS A 106 19.32 -7.18 -49.14
N LEU A 107 20.47 -6.58 -48.82
CA LEU A 107 21.28 -6.97 -47.65
C LEU A 107 21.39 -5.85 -46.62
N PRO A 108 21.46 -6.14 -45.32
CA PRO A 108 21.84 -5.14 -44.32
C PRO A 108 23.23 -4.58 -44.64
N ARG A 109 23.34 -3.25 -44.75
CA ARG A 109 24.65 -2.60 -44.95
C ARG A 109 25.63 -2.90 -43.81
N GLU A 110 25.11 -3.15 -42.61
CA GLU A 110 25.88 -3.44 -41.40
C GLU A 110 26.70 -4.73 -41.50
N LEU A 111 26.36 -5.64 -42.43
CA LEU A 111 27.17 -6.83 -42.71
C LEU A 111 28.58 -6.50 -43.24
N PHE A 112 28.72 -5.39 -43.95
CA PHE A 112 29.96 -4.96 -44.61
C PHE A 112 30.69 -3.86 -43.83
N TYR A 113 30.02 -3.21 -42.88
CA TYR A 113 30.62 -2.19 -42.02
C TYR A 113 30.75 -2.75 -40.60
N SER A 114 31.97 -3.17 -40.22
CA SER A 114 32.30 -3.64 -38.87
C SER A 114 32.11 -2.51 -37.85
N THR A 115 30.88 -2.36 -37.34
CA THR A 115 30.48 -1.34 -36.36
C THR A 115 30.43 -1.88 -34.93
N GLY A 116 30.75 -3.17 -34.73
CA GLY A 116 30.72 -3.85 -33.43
C GLY A 116 29.32 -4.00 -32.80
N SER A 117 28.28 -3.48 -33.45
CA SER A 117 26.89 -3.47 -32.96
C SER A 117 25.99 -4.49 -33.66
N TYR A 118 26.43 -5.03 -34.80
CA TYR A 118 25.71 -6.03 -35.58
C TYR A 118 26.36 -7.41 -35.37
N PRO A 119 25.57 -8.48 -35.11
CA PRO A 119 26.10 -9.75 -34.64
C PRO A 119 26.71 -10.66 -35.74
N LEU A 120 26.51 -10.31 -37.01
CA LEU A 120 26.94 -11.09 -38.18
C LEU A 120 27.80 -10.24 -39.11
N GLU A 121 28.87 -10.79 -39.64
CA GLU A 121 29.81 -10.08 -40.51
C GLU A 121 30.01 -10.89 -41.79
N PHE A 122 30.02 -10.20 -42.94
CA PHE A 122 30.29 -10.85 -44.22
C PHE A 122 31.77 -11.22 -44.34
N VAL A 123 32.03 -12.48 -44.71
CA VAL A 123 33.37 -13.02 -44.94
C VAL A 123 33.54 -13.32 -46.42
N GLY A 124 34.27 -12.45 -47.09
CA GLY A 124 34.69 -12.63 -48.49
C GLY A 124 35.15 -11.32 -49.10
N PRO A 125 35.74 -11.35 -50.31
CA PRO A 125 36.02 -10.15 -51.06
C PRO A 125 34.71 -9.52 -51.55
N ALA A 126 34.52 -8.23 -51.25
CA ALA A 126 33.41 -7.47 -51.81
C ALA A 126 33.84 -6.04 -52.11
N THR A 127 33.34 -5.44 -53.19
CA THR A 127 33.53 -4.02 -53.48
C THR A 127 32.19 -3.29 -53.37
N LEU A 128 32.17 -2.22 -52.59
CA LEU A 128 31.01 -1.38 -52.37
C LEU A 128 30.99 -0.23 -53.38
N PHE A 129 29.84 -0.03 -54.01
CA PHE A 129 29.60 1.00 -55.01
C PHE A 129 28.39 1.87 -54.64
N SER A 130 28.52 3.19 -54.79
CA SER A 130 27.45 4.16 -54.68
C SER A 130 26.97 4.52 -56.09
N CYS A 131 25.72 4.20 -56.40
CA CYS A 131 25.18 4.36 -57.74
C CYS A 131 23.88 5.15 -57.74
N PRO A 132 23.59 5.98 -58.75
CA PRO A 132 22.30 6.63 -58.90
C PRO A 132 21.18 5.59 -59.13
N PRO A 133 19.90 5.95 -58.97
CA PRO A 133 18.79 5.03 -59.29
C PRO A 133 18.83 4.53 -60.74
N SER A 134 18.58 3.23 -60.97
CA SER A 134 18.58 2.62 -62.32
C SER A 134 17.73 1.37 -62.35
N THR A 135 16.75 1.32 -63.24
CA THR A 135 15.86 0.16 -63.43
C THR A 135 16.61 -1.07 -63.90
N VAL A 136 17.60 -0.91 -64.78
CA VAL A 136 18.46 -2.00 -65.29
C VAL A 136 19.23 -2.65 -64.15
N ARG A 137 19.75 -1.84 -63.21
CA ARG A 137 20.49 -2.36 -62.06
C ARG A 137 19.57 -3.00 -61.03
N ASP A 138 18.39 -2.43 -60.80
CA ASP A 138 17.41 -3.02 -59.89
C ASP A 138 16.89 -4.38 -60.42
N GLU A 139 16.76 -4.55 -61.75
CA GLU A 139 16.47 -5.83 -62.39
C GLU A 139 17.65 -6.82 -62.28
N TYR A 140 18.88 -6.35 -62.49
CA TYR A 140 20.08 -7.17 -62.35
C TYR A 140 20.25 -7.75 -60.93
N VAL A 141 20.02 -6.93 -59.89
CA VAL A 141 20.09 -7.38 -58.48
C VAL A 141 19.09 -8.49 -58.14
N ASN A 142 17.96 -8.55 -58.85
CA ASN A 142 16.95 -9.59 -58.63
C ASN A 142 17.21 -10.86 -59.44
N THR A 143 18.13 -10.83 -60.40
CA THR A 143 18.38 -11.94 -61.34
C THR A 143 19.79 -12.51 -61.24
N SER A 144 20.71 -11.81 -60.55
CA SER A 144 22.11 -12.20 -60.38
C SER A 144 22.54 -12.15 -58.91
N VAL A 145 23.29 -13.17 -58.49
CA VAL A 145 23.92 -13.23 -57.16
C VAL A 145 25.19 -12.37 -57.05
N CYS A 146 25.66 -11.80 -58.16
CA CYS A 146 26.90 -11.01 -58.22
C CYS A 146 26.77 -9.61 -57.61
N MET A 147 25.54 -9.11 -57.45
CA MET A 147 25.30 -7.75 -56.97
C MET A 147 24.11 -7.74 -56.02
N ALA A 148 24.31 -7.16 -54.84
CA ALA A 148 23.26 -6.97 -53.85
C ALA A 148 23.12 -5.48 -53.51
N ARG A 149 21.88 -5.00 -53.40
CA ARG A 149 21.56 -3.67 -52.88
C ARG A 149 21.65 -3.68 -51.35
N LEU A 150 22.31 -2.69 -50.77
CA LEU A 150 22.42 -2.55 -49.32
C LEU A 150 21.28 -1.70 -48.76
N SER A 151 20.81 -2.04 -47.56
CA SER A 151 19.72 -1.36 -46.87
C SER A 151 20.03 0.15 -46.68
N PRO A 152 19.03 1.04 -46.82
CA PRO A 152 17.61 0.78 -47.09
C PRO A 152 17.30 0.44 -48.57
N CYS A 153 16.58 -0.68 -48.78
CA CYS A 153 16.21 -1.16 -50.12
C CYS A 153 14.83 -0.71 -50.60
N HIS A 154 13.97 -0.25 -49.68
CA HIS A 154 12.65 0.29 -49.98
C HIS A 154 12.57 1.77 -49.63
N GLY A 155 11.98 2.56 -50.52
CA GLY A 155 11.84 4.02 -50.38
C GLY A 155 12.24 4.75 -51.66
N ASN A 156 11.43 5.72 -52.08
CA ASN A 156 11.71 6.55 -53.24
C ASN A 156 12.70 7.65 -52.85
N ASN A 157 13.96 7.26 -52.65
CA ASN A 157 15.01 8.21 -52.29
C ASN A 157 15.63 8.76 -53.57
N SER A 158 15.60 10.09 -53.73
CA SER A 158 16.23 10.82 -54.84
C SER A 158 17.77 10.80 -54.81
N GLY A 159 18.38 9.92 -54.02
CA GLY A 159 19.83 9.84 -53.80
C GLY A 159 20.43 8.54 -54.31
N ASN A 160 21.76 8.45 -54.26
CA ASN A 160 22.48 7.23 -54.65
C ASN A 160 22.16 6.06 -53.70
N HIS A 161 22.03 4.87 -54.27
CA HIS A 161 21.91 3.61 -53.56
C HIS A 161 23.29 2.94 -53.45
N LEU A 162 23.50 2.23 -52.35
CA LEU A 162 24.73 1.48 -52.10
C LEU A 162 24.53 0.02 -52.54
N TYR A 163 25.52 -0.51 -53.25
CA TYR A 163 25.52 -1.89 -53.73
C TYR A 163 26.83 -2.57 -53.33
N ALA A 164 26.74 -3.85 -52.98
CA ALA A 164 27.89 -4.72 -52.79
C ALA A 164 28.01 -5.64 -54.01
N VAL A 165 29.20 -5.69 -54.60
CA VAL A 165 29.56 -6.66 -55.63
C VAL A 165 30.44 -7.72 -54.98
N THR A 166 30.01 -8.98 -55.03
CA THR A 166 30.64 -10.10 -54.30
C THR A 166 31.08 -11.19 -55.28
N GLY A 167 32.32 -11.67 -55.13
CA GLY A 167 32.82 -12.87 -55.81
C GLY A 167 33.87 -12.64 -56.91
N ASP A 168 34.82 -13.58 -57.01
CA ASP A 168 35.93 -13.56 -58.00
C ASP A 168 35.52 -14.07 -59.39
N TYR A 169 34.31 -14.65 -59.51
CA TYR A 169 33.78 -15.27 -60.73
C TYR A 169 32.78 -14.39 -61.49
N CYS A 170 32.45 -13.22 -60.95
CA CYS A 170 31.53 -12.28 -61.61
C CYS A 170 32.31 -11.43 -62.62
N SER A 171 31.88 -11.47 -63.89
CA SER A 171 32.50 -10.62 -64.93
C SER A 171 32.11 -9.17 -64.68
N PHE A 172 33.08 -8.32 -64.33
CA PHE A 172 32.84 -6.88 -64.12
C PHE A 172 32.24 -6.20 -65.35
N ASP A 173 32.46 -6.76 -66.55
CA ASP A 173 31.92 -6.24 -67.81
C ASP A 173 30.39 -6.43 -67.93
N GLU A 174 29.81 -7.37 -67.18
CA GLU A 174 28.36 -7.67 -67.20
C GLU A 174 27.57 -6.94 -66.11
N ILE A 175 28.25 -6.32 -65.14
CA ILE A 175 27.60 -5.62 -64.02
C ILE A 175 27.35 -4.16 -64.41
N PRO A 176 26.12 -3.62 -64.26
CA PRO A 176 25.78 -2.25 -64.65
C PRO A 176 26.39 -1.21 -63.69
N LEU A 177 27.72 -1.01 -63.75
CA LEU A 177 28.50 -0.14 -62.86
C LEU A 177 28.92 1.20 -63.49
N VAL A 178 28.60 1.46 -64.76
CA VAL A 178 29.09 2.63 -65.52
C VAL A 178 28.81 3.98 -64.83
N SER A 179 27.70 4.08 -64.10
CA SER A 179 27.28 5.30 -63.37
C SER A 179 27.62 5.28 -61.89
N CYS A 180 28.35 4.28 -61.41
CA CYS A 180 28.66 4.07 -60.01
C CYS A 180 30.02 4.66 -59.62
N ILE A 181 30.13 5.07 -58.35
CA ILE A 181 31.38 5.47 -57.71
C ILE A 181 31.78 4.37 -56.74
N LYS A 182 33.00 3.85 -56.86
CA LYS A 182 33.57 2.92 -55.88
C LYS A 182 33.74 3.62 -54.53
N VAL A 183 33.19 3.01 -53.48
CA VAL A 183 33.18 3.56 -52.11
C VAL A 183 34.26 2.90 -51.25
N HIS A 184 34.33 1.57 -51.28
CA HIS A 184 35.19 0.81 -50.37
C HIS A 184 35.44 -0.61 -50.88
N ASP A 185 36.64 -1.15 -50.68
CA ASP A 185 36.91 -2.59 -50.81
C ASP A 185 36.85 -3.23 -49.44
N HIS A 186 35.93 -4.18 -49.28
CA HIS A 186 35.88 -5.06 -48.12
C HIS A 186 36.80 -6.25 -48.38
N THR A 187 37.87 -6.33 -47.58
CA THR A 187 38.85 -7.43 -47.66
C THR A 187 38.64 -8.37 -46.48
N SER A 188 38.65 -9.67 -46.76
CA SER A 188 38.49 -10.71 -45.74
C SER A 188 39.83 -11.29 -45.30
N ASP A 189 39.87 -11.91 -44.12
CA ASP A 189 41.03 -12.62 -43.58
C ASP A 189 41.39 -13.83 -44.47
N PRO A 190 42.66 -13.97 -44.93
CA PRO A 190 43.10 -15.08 -45.79
C PRO A 190 42.98 -16.48 -45.16
N ALA A 191 42.63 -16.60 -43.88
CA ALA A 191 42.40 -17.88 -43.21
C ALA A 191 41.21 -18.70 -43.76
N TYR A 192 40.27 -18.08 -44.49
CA TYR A 192 39.06 -18.73 -44.98
C TYR A 192 39.15 -19.04 -46.48
N LYS A 193 39.14 -20.34 -46.83
CA LYS A 193 39.01 -20.79 -48.22
C LYS A 193 37.55 -20.62 -48.67
N TYR A 194 37.35 -19.71 -49.61
CA TYR A 194 36.12 -19.53 -50.37
C TYR A 194 36.04 -20.63 -51.43
N ASP A 195 34.94 -21.38 -51.48
CA ASP A 195 34.76 -22.49 -52.42
C ASP A 195 33.33 -22.41 -53.00
N ALA A 196 33.23 -22.41 -54.32
CA ALA A 196 32.00 -22.54 -55.12
C ALA A 196 30.93 -21.39 -55.12
N MET A 197 30.18 -21.39 -56.22
CA MET A 197 29.29 -20.35 -56.74
C MET A 197 28.16 -19.92 -55.80
N GLY A 198 28.03 -18.61 -55.55
CA GLY A 198 26.83 -18.01 -54.94
C GLY A 198 26.66 -18.26 -53.44
N GLU A 199 27.67 -18.83 -52.78
CA GLU A 199 27.66 -19.09 -51.35
C GLU A 199 28.01 -17.83 -50.54
N PHE A 200 27.24 -17.60 -49.48
CA PHE A 200 27.49 -16.56 -48.50
C PHE A 200 28.04 -17.18 -47.22
N LEU A 201 29.21 -16.69 -46.81
CA LEU A 201 29.85 -17.02 -45.55
C LEU A 201 29.68 -15.84 -44.59
N LEU A 202 28.97 -16.07 -43.48
CA LEU A 202 28.79 -15.09 -42.42
C LEU A 202 29.53 -15.54 -41.16
N HIS A 203 30.33 -14.67 -40.57
CA HIS A 203 30.96 -14.91 -39.29
C HIS A 203 30.12 -14.26 -38.19
N TRP A 204 29.97 -14.92 -37.04
CA TRP A 204 29.32 -14.31 -35.88
C TRP A 204 30.31 -14.06 -34.77
N SER A 205 30.15 -12.92 -34.11
CA SER A 205 30.86 -12.60 -32.88
C SER A 205 29.90 -12.67 -31.69
N ILE A 206 30.37 -13.29 -30.60
CA ILE A 206 29.64 -13.23 -29.33
C ILE A 206 30.10 -11.94 -28.65
N PRO A 207 29.21 -10.96 -28.39
CA PRO A 207 29.61 -9.72 -27.74
C PRO A 207 30.22 -10.02 -26.35
N SER A 208 31.33 -9.34 -26.03
CA SER A 208 32.11 -9.51 -24.81
C SER A 208 31.21 -9.61 -23.58
N CYS A 209 31.16 -10.81 -23.02
CA CYS A 209 30.10 -11.20 -22.11
C CYS A 209 30.43 -10.82 -20.67
N GLU A 210 30.27 -9.56 -20.30
CA GLU A 210 30.52 -9.11 -18.92
C GLU A 210 29.27 -9.22 -18.02
N HIS A 211 28.06 -9.33 -18.60
CA HIS A 211 26.81 -9.34 -17.82
C HIS A 211 25.82 -10.49 -18.08
N TYR A 212 25.91 -11.22 -19.21
CA TYR A 212 24.87 -12.18 -19.62
C TYR A 212 25.29 -13.67 -19.69
N CYS A 213 26.59 -14.00 -19.74
CA CYS A 213 27.03 -15.40 -19.88
C CYS A 213 27.30 -16.14 -18.55
N LYS A 214 27.11 -15.51 -17.38
CA LYS A 214 27.12 -16.25 -16.12
C LYS A 214 25.73 -16.86 -15.89
N GLY A 215 25.57 -18.11 -16.35
CA GLY A 215 24.64 -19.03 -15.72
C GLY A 215 24.92 -19.01 -14.22
N ARG A 216 24.05 -18.33 -13.45
CA ARG A 216 24.18 -18.31 -11.99
C ARG A 216 24.01 -19.76 -11.52
N ASN A 217 24.96 -20.26 -10.75
CA ASN A 217 24.81 -21.50 -10.00
C ASN A 217 23.60 -21.37 -9.05
N LEU A 218 22.44 -21.79 -9.57
CA LEU A 218 21.12 -21.53 -9.02
C LEU A 218 20.92 -22.20 -7.64
N LYS A 219 21.69 -23.24 -7.29
CA LYS A 219 21.49 -24.00 -6.04
C LYS A 219 21.92 -23.25 -4.76
N ARG A 220 22.95 -22.39 -4.77
CA ARG A 220 23.47 -21.75 -3.54
C ARG A 220 22.81 -20.41 -3.21
N THR A 221 22.31 -19.70 -4.23
CA THR A 221 21.51 -18.48 -4.08
C THR A 221 20.08 -18.80 -3.67
N HIS A 222 19.48 -19.89 -4.17
CA HIS A 222 18.12 -20.29 -3.75
C HIS A 222 18.06 -20.63 -2.26
N LEU A 223 19.07 -21.30 -1.68
CA LEU A 223 19.07 -21.61 -0.24
C LEU A 223 19.18 -20.36 0.64
N LYS A 224 19.95 -19.35 0.22
CA LYS A 224 20.05 -18.07 0.93
C LYS A 224 18.77 -17.24 0.78
N ILE A 225 18.17 -17.22 -0.40
CA ILE A 225 16.91 -16.51 -0.67
C ILE A 225 15.77 -17.20 0.11
N LEU A 226 15.66 -18.53 0.09
CA LEU A 226 14.71 -19.28 0.92
C LEU A 226 14.93 -18.99 2.41
N GLY A 227 16.18 -18.93 2.88
CA GLY A 227 16.49 -18.60 4.27
C GLY A 227 16.07 -17.18 4.66
N ILE A 228 16.31 -16.20 3.80
CA ILE A 228 15.90 -14.80 4.01
C ILE A 228 14.37 -14.67 3.95
N CYS A 229 13.71 -15.33 2.99
CA CYS A 229 12.26 -15.34 2.89
C CYS A 229 11.61 -16.01 4.11
N ALA A 230 12.15 -17.14 4.57
CA ALA A 230 11.67 -17.82 5.78
C ALA A 230 11.84 -16.93 7.02
N LEU A 231 12.99 -16.26 7.18
CA LEU A 231 13.23 -15.33 8.27
C LEU A 231 12.25 -14.13 8.23
N CYS A 232 12.02 -13.55 7.04
CA CYS A 232 11.06 -12.47 6.86
C CYS A 232 9.63 -12.91 7.20
N LEU A 233 9.21 -14.12 6.80
CA LEU A 233 7.89 -14.67 7.14
C LEU A 233 7.72 -14.86 8.65
N VAL A 234 8.75 -15.35 9.34
CA VAL A 234 8.75 -15.48 10.81
C VAL A 234 8.68 -14.11 11.49
N LEU A 235 9.43 -13.11 11.01
CA LEU A 235 9.38 -11.75 11.55
C LEU A 235 8.02 -11.08 11.32
N ILE A 236 7.39 -11.30 10.17
CA ILE A 236 6.05 -10.80 9.88
C ILE A 236 5.01 -11.50 10.78
N ALA A 237 5.08 -12.84 10.91
CA ALA A 237 4.16 -13.59 11.75
C ALA A 237 4.28 -13.20 13.24
N THR A 238 5.51 -13.06 13.76
CA THR A 238 5.72 -12.58 15.13
C THR A 238 5.24 -11.15 15.32
N GLY A 239 5.52 -10.25 14.36
CA GLY A 239 5.02 -8.88 14.37
C GLY A 239 3.49 -8.78 14.35
N THR A 240 2.81 -9.62 13.55
CA THR A 240 1.34 -9.65 13.50
C THR A 240 0.75 -10.25 14.77
N THR A 241 1.34 -11.30 15.35
CA THR A 241 0.90 -11.85 16.64
C THR A 241 1.07 -10.84 17.77
N ILE A 242 2.23 -10.15 17.85
CA ILE A 242 2.46 -9.09 18.84
C ILE A 242 1.45 -7.95 18.66
N CYS A 243 1.22 -7.51 17.42
CA CYS A 243 0.25 -6.46 17.11
C CYS A 243 -1.19 -6.90 17.44
N TYR A 244 -1.55 -8.16 17.17
CA TYR A 244 -2.85 -8.72 17.54
C TYR A 244 -3.04 -8.77 19.06
N VAL A 245 -2.07 -9.31 19.80
CA VAL A 245 -2.12 -9.35 21.28
C VAL A 245 -2.18 -7.95 21.87
N TYR A 246 -1.37 -7.02 21.34
CA TYR A 246 -1.41 -5.62 21.78
C TYR A 246 -2.78 -4.97 21.55
N ASN A 247 -3.35 -5.13 20.34
CA ASN A 247 -4.65 -4.58 20.02
C ASN A 247 -5.78 -5.27 20.81
N SER A 248 -5.68 -6.57 21.06
CA SER A 248 -6.62 -7.32 21.91
C SER A 248 -6.58 -6.80 23.35
N ASN A 249 -5.40 -6.68 23.94
CA ASN A 249 -5.22 -6.15 25.29
C ASN A 249 -5.67 -4.68 25.38
N LYS A 250 -5.43 -3.87 24.34
CA LYS A 250 -5.92 -2.49 24.27
C LYS A 250 -7.45 -2.46 24.28
N LYS A 251 -8.09 -3.30 23.46
CA LYS A 251 -9.55 -3.41 23.40
C LYS A 251 -10.16 -3.93 24.72
N GLU A 252 -9.49 -4.86 25.39
CA GLU A 252 -9.89 -5.35 26.70
C GLU A 252 -9.82 -4.25 27.77
N LYS A 253 -8.72 -3.47 27.80
CA LYS A 253 -8.61 -2.30 28.68
C LYS A 253 -9.68 -1.24 28.41
N GLU A 254 -9.96 -0.93 27.14
CA GLU A 254 -11.03 0.00 26.76
C GLU A 254 -12.41 -0.50 27.19
N ASN A 255 -12.68 -1.81 27.04
CA ASN A 255 -13.92 -2.42 27.52
C ASN A 255 -14.02 -2.36 29.05
N GLN A 256 -12.94 -2.63 29.76
CA GLN A 256 -12.92 -2.58 31.22
C GLN A 256 -13.16 -1.15 31.73
N LEU A 257 -12.52 -0.15 31.14
CA LEU A 257 -12.79 1.26 31.43
C LEU A 257 -14.24 1.65 31.13
N ARG A 258 -14.84 1.13 30.04
CA ARG A 258 -16.25 1.37 29.72
C ARG A 258 -17.19 0.74 30.75
N ILE A 259 -16.87 -0.46 31.23
CA ILE A 259 -17.63 -1.15 32.29
C ILE A 259 -17.50 -0.38 33.61
N GLU A 260 -16.30 0.02 34.00
CA GLU A 260 -16.06 0.82 35.21
C GLU A 260 -16.83 2.13 35.17
N ARG A 261 -16.73 2.88 34.05
CA ARG A 261 -17.51 4.12 33.85
C ARG A 261 -19.01 3.87 33.94
N PHE A 262 -19.51 2.80 33.32
CA PHE A 262 -20.93 2.43 33.41
C PHE A 262 -21.34 2.09 34.84
N LEU A 263 -20.51 1.36 35.60
CA LEU A 263 -20.77 1.02 36.99
C LEU A 263 -20.73 2.26 37.90
N ASP A 264 -19.84 3.20 37.63
CA ASP A 264 -19.76 4.48 38.35
C ASP A 264 -20.97 5.36 38.04
N GLU A 265 -21.39 5.44 36.78
CA GLU A 265 -22.64 6.08 36.36
C GLU A 265 -23.85 5.40 37.04
N TYR A 266 -23.90 4.07 37.07
CA TYR A 266 -24.98 3.31 37.71
C TYR A 266 -25.03 3.52 39.24
N ARG A 267 -23.87 3.56 39.91
CA ARG A 267 -23.74 3.92 41.32
C ARG A 267 -24.12 5.38 41.57
N ALA A 268 -23.84 6.28 40.62
CA ALA A 268 -24.26 7.67 40.69
C ALA A 268 -25.77 7.84 40.49
N MET A 269 -26.41 6.92 39.73
CA MET A 269 -27.84 6.93 39.39
C MET A 269 -28.77 6.38 40.48
N LYS A 270 -28.29 5.58 41.45
CA LYS A 270 -29.15 5.03 42.51
C LYS A 270 -28.69 5.46 43.90
N PRO A 271 -29.49 6.28 44.62
CA PRO A 271 -29.22 6.58 46.02
C PRO A 271 -29.08 5.30 46.85
N SER A 272 -27.99 5.18 47.61
CA SER A 272 -27.74 4.02 48.47
C SER A 272 -28.66 4.01 49.69
N ARG A 273 -29.12 2.84 50.11
CA ARG A 273 -29.91 2.69 51.35
C ARG A 273 -28.96 2.53 52.54
N TYR A 274 -29.09 3.41 53.52
CA TYR A 274 -28.31 3.40 54.76
C TYR A 274 -29.18 3.00 55.96
N SER A 275 -28.59 2.31 56.94
CA SER A 275 -29.19 2.11 58.25
C SER A 275 -28.97 3.33 59.15
N TYR A 276 -29.70 3.42 60.28
CA TYR A 276 -29.45 4.48 61.26
C TYR A 276 -28.02 4.40 61.86
N ALA A 277 -27.50 3.18 62.02
CA ALA A 277 -26.12 2.97 62.46
C ALA A 277 -25.11 3.54 61.46
N ASP A 278 -25.36 3.37 60.15
CA ASP A 278 -24.53 3.98 59.10
C ASP A 278 -24.60 5.51 59.17
N ILE A 279 -25.79 6.08 59.30
CA ILE A 279 -25.98 7.54 59.44
C ILE A 279 -25.21 8.10 60.64
N LYS A 280 -25.27 7.41 61.79
CA LYS A 280 -24.53 7.80 62.99
C LYS A 280 -23.01 7.71 62.76
N ARG A 281 -22.54 6.71 62.03
CA ARG A 281 -21.11 6.59 61.66
C ARG A 281 -20.68 7.69 60.70
N ILE A 282 -21.44 7.91 59.63
CA ILE A 282 -21.15 8.90 58.57
C ILE A 282 -21.03 10.30 59.16
N THR A 283 -21.93 10.66 60.08
CA THR A 283 -21.96 11.99 60.71
C THR A 283 -21.03 12.11 61.93
N SER A 284 -20.20 11.10 62.20
CA SER A 284 -19.36 11.04 63.41
C SER A 284 -20.15 11.29 64.69
N GLN A 285 -21.31 10.64 64.81
CA GLN A 285 -22.31 10.82 65.87
C GLN A 285 -22.91 12.23 65.89
N PHE A 286 -23.30 12.74 64.71
CA PHE A 286 -23.95 14.05 64.54
C PHE A 286 -23.11 15.24 65.05
N LYS A 287 -21.78 15.15 64.91
CA LYS A 287 -20.83 16.09 65.54
C LYS A 287 -20.88 17.50 64.96
N GLU A 288 -20.93 17.63 63.63
CA GLU A 288 -20.85 18.93 62.94
C GLU A 288 -22.21 19.27 62.31
N LYS A 289 -22.93 20.20 62.93
CA LYS A 289 -24.21 20.70 62.43
C LYS A 289 -23.96 21.81 61.39
N LEU A 290 -24.53 21.64 60.20
CA LEU A 290 -24.45 22.61 59.10
C LEU A 290 -25.62 23.60 59.12
N GLY A 291 -26.81 23.15 59.53
CA GLY A 291 -28.01 23.98 59.57
C GLY A 291 -29.20 23.27 60.19
N GLN A 292 -30.26 24.03 60.48
CA GLN A 292 -31.54 23.49 60.94
C GLN A 292 -32.67 24.40 60.41
N GLY A 293 -33.73 23.79 59.93
CA GLY A 293 -34.92 24.47 59.42
C GLY A 293 -36.20 23.71 59.75
N ALA A 294 -37.31 24.13 59.14
CA ALA A 294 -38.62 23.52 59.33
C ALA A 294 -38.63 22.02 58.98
N TYR A 295 -37.88 21.64 57.94
CA TYR A 295 -37.86 20.29 57.39
C TYR A 295 -36.85 19.35 58.06
N GLY A 296 -36.02 19.83 58.99
CA GLY A 296 -35.03 18.98 59.65
C GLY A 296 -33.74 19.65 60.05
N THR A 297 -32.79 18.83 60.47
CA THR A 297 -31.42 19.24 60.83
C THR A 297 -30.41 18.63 59.88
N VAL A 298 -29.48 19.44 59.37
CA VAL A 298 -28.45 19.02 58.43
C VAL A 298 -27.11 18.91 59.15
N PHE A 299 -26.44 17.78 59.00
CA PHE A 299 -25.12 17.50 59.56
C PHE A 299 -24.11 17.24 58.46
N LYS A 300 -22.86 17.60 58.69
CA LYS A 300 -21.76 17.17 57.82
C LYS A 300 -21.43 15.72 58.12
N GLY A 301 -21.10 14.98 57.07
CA GLY A 301 -20.70 13.59 57.17
C GLY A 301 -19.63 13.22 56.16
N LYS A 302 -19.16 11.99 56.29
CA LYS A 302 -18.09 11.42 55.47
C LYS A 302 -18.40 9.97 55.16
N LEU A 303 -18.53 9.63 53.87
CA LEU A 303 -18.76 8.26 53.39
C LEU A 303 -17.45 7.49 53.21
N SER A 304 -16.40 8.17 52.73
CA SER A 304 -15.04 7.65 52.54
C SER A 304 -14.02 8.76 52.81
N SER A 305 -12.72 8.47 52.75
CA SER A 305 -11.65 9.48 52.93
C SER A 305 -11.85 10.76 52.10
N GLU A 306 -12.44 10.64 50.91
CA GLU A 306 -12.57 11.70 49.90
C GLU A 306 -14.00 12.18 49.67
N LEU A 307 -15.02 11.41 50.08
CA LEU A 307 -16.43 11.76 49.83
C LEU A 307 -17.11 12.36 51.07
N LEU A 308 -17.21 13.70 51.09
CA LEU A 308 -18.00 14.45 52.07
C LEU A 308 -19.47 14.51 51.65
N VAL A 309 -20.36 14.46 52.65
CA VAL A 309 -21.81 14.48 52.45
C VAL A 309 -22.50 15.42 53.44
N ALA A 310 -23.70 15.89 53.07
CA ALA A 310 -24.62 16.59 53.94
C ALA A 310 -25.80 15.65 54.27
N VAL A 311 -25.98 15.34 55.55
CA VAL A 311 -27.03 14.44 56.04
C VAL A 311 -28.16 15.25 56.64
N LYS A 312 -29.29 15.35 55.93
CA LYS A 312 -30.53 15.98 56.41
C LYS A 312 -31.36 14.93 57.16
N ILE A 313 -31.46 15.09 58.47
CA ILE A 313 -32.36 14.31 59.33
C ILE A 313 -33.70 15.04 59.33
N LEU A 314 -34.74 14.39 58.81
CA LEU A 314 -36.07 14.99 58.74
C LEU A 314 -36.73 15.02 60.12
N ASN A 315 -37.53 16.05 60.39
CA ASN A 315 -38.34 16.11 61.60
C ASN A 315 -39.49 15.10 61.50
N ASN A 316 -39.72 14.30 62.55
CA ASN A 316 -40.81 13.30 62.60
C ASN A 316 -42.21 13.93 62.83
N SER A 317 -42.42 15.18 62.45
CA SER A 317 -43.66 15.91 62.76
C SER A 317 -44.86 15.47 61.94
N ASN A 318 -44.66 14.82 60.79
CA ASN A 318 -45.73 14.38 59.89
C ASN A 318 -45.87 12.85 59.98
N GLU A 319 -46.93 12.37 60.64
CA GLU A 319 -47.17 10.94 60.92
C GLU A 319 -47.24 10.06 59.66
N ASN A 320 -47.49 10.65 58.48
CA ASN A 320 -47.64 9.90 57.22
C ASN A 320 -46.35 9.76 56.40
N GLY A 321 -45.27 10.48 56.72
CA GLY A 321 -43.99 10.39 56.00
C GLY A 321 -44.04 10.83 54.52
N GLU A 322 -45.08 11.56 54.11
CA GLU A 322 -45.30 12.00 52.72
C GLU A 322 -44.16 12.87 52.21
N ASP A 323 -43.62 13.79 53.03
CA ASP A 323 -42.50 14.64 52.62
C ASP A 323 -41.25 13.83 52.26
N PHE A 324 -40.97 12.76 53.02
CA PHE A 324 -39.88 11.86 52.70
C PHE A 324 -40.13 11.09 51.41
N ILE A 325 -41.36 10.61 51.19
CA ILE A 325 -41.71 9.87 49.96
C ILE A 325 -41.62 10.78 48.74
N ASN A 326 -42.10 12.03 48.85
CA ASN A 326 -42.04 13.03 47.80
C ASN A 326 -40.59 13.41 47.50
N GLU A 327 -39.80 13.77 48.52
CA GLU A 327 -38.39 14.15 48.34
C GLU A 327 -37.59 13.00 47.73
N VAL A 328 -37.75 11.77 48.23
CA VAL A 328 -37.06 10.59 47.67
C VAL A 328 -37.55 10.29 46.25
N GLY A 329 -38.87 10.27 46.01
CA GLY A 329 -39.46 9.97 44.72
C GLY A 329 -39.00 10.92 43.62
N THR A 330 -38.92 12.22 43.94
CA THR A 330 -38.44 13.26 43.03
C THR A 330 -36.91 13.24 42.91
N MET A 331 -36.18 13.25 44.02
CA MET A 331 -34.70 13.39 44.01
C MET A 331 -33.95 12.14 43.53
N CYS A 332 -34.53 10.95 43.65
CA CYS A 332 -33.87 9.71 43.20
C CYS A 332 -33.68 9.64 41.68
N GLN A 333 -34.43 10.42 40.91
CA GLN A 333 -34.42 10.38 39.44
C GLN A 333 -33.71 11.60 38.83
N ILE A 334 -33.30 12.56 39.65
CA ILE A 334 -32.70 13.82 39.22
C ILE A 334 -31.18 13.69 39.18
N HIS A 335 -30.62 13.82 37.99
CA HIS A 335 -29.18 13.78 37.77
C HIS A 335 -28.76 14.92 36.84
N HIS A 336 -28.35 16.04 37.43
CA HIS A 336 -27.89 17.19 36.68
C HIS A 336 -26.77 17.92 37.40
N VAL A 337 -25.81 18.47 36.64
CA VAL A 337 -24.65 19.18 37.21
C VAL A 337 -25.04 20.39 38.05
N ASN A 338 -26.16 21.04 37.71
CA ASN A 338 -26.69 22.20 38.42
C ASN A 338 -27.84 21.93 39.39
N VAL A 339 -28.05 20.67 39.80
CA VAL A 339 -29.02 20.30 40.85
C VAL A 339 -28.31 19.42 41.88
N VAL A 340 -28.59 19.63 43.16
CA VAL A 340 -27.95 18.87 44.24
C VAL A 340 -28.31 17.39 44.12
N ARG A 341 -27.29 16.53 44.17
CA ARG A 341 -27.46 15.10 44.02
C ARG A 341 -27.77 14.42 45.36
N LEU A 342 -28.86 13.65 45.39
CA LEU A 342 -29.14 12.69 46.45
C LEU A 342 -28.23 11.46 46.28
N VAL A 343 -27.41 11.19 47.28
CA VAL A 343 -26.41 10.09 47.31
C VAL A 343 -26.95 8.87 48.05
N GLY A 344 -27.88 9.07 48.98
CA GLY A 344 -28.53 7.96 49.68
C GLY A 344 -29.63 8.38 50.62
N VAL A 345 -30.32 7.37 51.15
CA VAL A 345 -31.52 7.54 51.98
C VAL A 345 -31.46 6.58 53.17
N CYS A 346 -32.03 7.00 54.30
CA CYS A 346 -32.25 6.16 55.47
C CYS A 346 -33.74 6.20 55.82
N ALA A 347 -34.34 5.02 55.87
CA ALA A 347 -35.71 4.80 56.35
C ALA A 347 -35.67 3.62 57.32
N ASP A 348 -35.16 3.88 58.52
CA ASP A 348 -34.91 2.89 59.56
C ASP A 348 -35.75 3.20 60.79
N GLY A 349 -36.75 2.35 61.08
CA GLY A 349 -37.78 2.60 62.09
C GLY A 349 -38.52 3.93 61.85
N PHE A 350 -38.46 4.82 62.83
CA PHE A 350 -39.01 6.18 62.74
C PHE A 350 -38.01 7.21 62.21
N ILE A 351 -36.77 6.82 61.91
CA ILE A 351 -35.76 7.77 61.42
C ILE A 351 -35.86 7.87 59.90
N ARG A 352 -35.93 9.12 59.42
CA ARG A 352 -35.85 9.47 58.01
C ARG A 352 -34.66 10.39 57.80
N ALA A 353 -33.74 10.00 56.93
CA ALA A 353 -32.59 10.82 56.57
C ALA A 353 -32.33 10.80 55.07
N LEU A 354 -31.83 11.92 54.57
CA LEU A 354 -31.39 12.10 53.19
C LEU A 354 -29.91 12.48 53.20
N VAL A 355 -29.14 11.81 52.37
CA VAL A 355 -27.69 11.99 52.26
C VAL A 355 -27.41 12.64 50.92
N TYR A 356 -27.04 13.91 50.94
CA TYR A 356 -26.70 14.73 49.78
C TYR A 356 -25.19 14.87 49.63
N GLU A 357 -24.74 15.22 48.43
CA GLU A 357 -23.35 15.70 48.25
C GLU A 357 -23.09 16.94 49.11
N TYR A 358 -21.88 17.05 49.69
CA TYR A 358 -21.49 18.23 50.46
C TYR A 358 -20.94 19.32 49.54
N LEU A 359 -21.43 20.54 49.70
CA LEU A 359 -21.05 21.69 48.90
C LEU A 359 -20.26 22.69 49.75
N PRO A 360 -18.92 22.77 49.59
CA PRO A 360 -18.02 23.39 50.55
C PRO A 360 -18.13 24.91 50.60
N ASN A 361 -18.51 25.56 49.50
CA ASN A 361 -18.68 27.02 49.45
C ASN A 361 -20.04 27.48 50.00
N GLY A 362 -20.92 26.54 50.36
CA GLY A 362 -22.20 26.86 51.00
C GLY A 362 -23.16 27.58 50.06
N SER A 363 -24.04 28.41 50.63
CA SER A 363 -25.11 29.10 49.91
C SER A 363 -24.61 30.32 49.14
N LEU A 364 -25.18 30.55 47.95
CA LEU A 364 -24.99 31.78 47.16
C LEU A 364 -25.32 33.06 47.95
N GLN A 365 -26.26 32.99 48.89
CA GLN A 365 -26.58 34.11 49.78
C GLN A 365 -25.34 34.68 50.48
N ASN A 366 -24.41 33.81 50.89
CA ASN A 366 -23.19 34.22 51.60
C ASN A 366 -22.29 35.13 50.74
N PHE A 367 -22.38 35.03 49.41
CA PHE A 367 -21.60 35.86 48.48
C PHE A 367 -22.34 37.12 48.06
N LEU A 368 -23.67 37.11 48.09
CA LEU A 368 -24.50 38.28 47.76
C LEU A 368 -24.64 39.26 48.92
N SER A 369 -24.84 38.75 50.15
CA SER A 369 -24.88 39.60 51.36
C SER A 369 -23.56 40.30 51.66
N SER A 370 -22.47 39.82 51.05
CA SER A 370 -21.12 40.31 51.29
C SER A 370 -20.62 41.22 50.16
N ALA A 371 -21.51 41.66 49.26
CA ALA A 371 -21.18 42.57 48.15
C ALA A 371 -20.64 43.93 48.63
N ASP A 372 -21.01 44.36 49.84
CA ASP A 372 -20.48 45.57 50.49
C ASP A 372 -19.04 45.39 51.04
N ASN A 373 -18.56 44.15 51.11
CA ASN A 373 -17.24 43.81 51.62
C ASN A 373 -16.36 43.30 50.46
N LYS A 374 -15.45 44.16 49.97
CA LYS A 374 -14.63 43.93 48.76
C LYS A 374 -13.84 42.61 48.76
N ASN A 375 -13.59 42.01 49.93
CA ASN A 375 -12.82 40.77 50.06
C ASN A 375 -13.63 39.48 49.82
N SER A 376 -14.95 39.58 49.67
CA SER A 376 -15.86 38.42 49.54
C SER A 376 -16.71 38.43 48.26
N PHE A 377 -16.61 39.47 47.43
CA PHE A 377 -17.30 39.52 46.15
C PHE A 377 -16.64 38.57 45.15
N ILE A 378 -17.46 37.69 44.56
CA ILE A 378 -16.98 36.61 43.69
C ILE A 378 -16.68 37.05 42.24
N GLY A 379 -17.04 38.28 41.87
CA GLY A 379 -16.84 38.83 40.53
C GLY A 379 -18.06 38.68 39.63
N TRP A 380 -18.25 39.65 38.71
CA TRP A 380 -19.39 39.68 37.79
C TRP A 380 -19.41 38.48 36.83
N ASP A 381 -18.26 38.09 36.30
CA ASP A 381 -18.14 36.96 35.37
C ASP A 381 -18.61 35.67 36.04
N LYS A 382 -18.16 35.40 37.28
CA LYS A 382 -18.61 34.25 38.06
C LYS A 382 -20.08 34.31 38.41
N LEU A 383 -20.62 35.48 38.73
CA LEU A 383 -22.07 35.64 38.97
C LEU A 383 -22.88 35.34 37.71
N GLN A 384 -22.39 35.72 36.53
CA GLN A 384 -23.01 35.37 35.26
C GLN A 384 -22.99 33.86 35.02
N ASP A 385 -21.86 33.20 35.27
CA ASP A 385 -21.74 31.74 35.18
C ASP A 385 -22.69 31.03 36.15
N ILE A 386 -22.81 31.55 37.37
CA ILE A 386 -23.74 31.08 38.39
C ILE A 386 -25.19 31.26 37.91
N ALA A 387 -25.56 32.43 37.40
CA ALA A 387 -26.92 32.67 36.89
C ALA A 387 -27.26 31.72 35.74
N LEU A 388 -26.32 31.50 34.82
CA LEU A 388 -26.47 30.55 33.72
C LEU A 388 -26.63 29.12 34.22
N GLY A 389 -25.82 28.70 35.20
CA GLY A 389 -25.91 27.37 35.79
C GLY A 389 -27.24 27.15 36.50
N ILE A 390 -27.73 28.13 37.27
CA ILE A 390 -29.07 28.07 37.89
C ILE A 390 -30.14 27.89 36.80
N ALA A 391 -30.10 28.70 35.75
CA ALA A 391 -31.06 28.61 34.65
C ALA A 391 -31.06 27.22 33.98
N LYS A 392 -29.89 26.63 33.74
CA LYS A 392 -29.76 25.25 33.22
C LYS A 392 -30.34 24.22 34.19
N GLY A 393 -30.11 24.37 35.50
CA GLY A 393 -30.71 23.51 36.51
C GLY A 393 -32.24 23.54 36.47
N ILE A 394 -32.82 24.73 36.37
CA ILE A 394 -34.28 24.91 36.29
C ILE A 394 -34.85 24.40 34.96
N GLU A 395 -34.19 24.67 33.84
CA GLU A 395 -34.56 24.12 32.53
C GLU A 395 -34.62 22.60 32.58
N TYR A 396 -33.61 21.95 33.17
CA TYR A 396 -33.58 20.50 33.34
C TYR A 396 -34.76 19.99 34.20
N LEU A 397 -35.08 20.64 35.32
CA LEU A 397 -36.23 20.25 36.15
C LEU A 397 -37.56 20.39 35.39
N HIS A 398 -37.68 21.40 34.52
CA HIS A 398 -38.91 21.67 33.79
C HIS A 398 -39.12 20.80 32.54
N GLN A 399 -38.04 20.46 31.85
CA GLN A 399 -38.07 19.86 30.50
C GLN A 399 -37.20 18.62 30.34
N GLY A 400 -36.20 18.42 31.20
CA GLY A 400 -35.23 17.31 31.11
C GLY A 400 -35.60 16.07 31.94
N CYS A 401 -36.59 16.18 32.82
CA CYS A 401 -37.10 15.06 33.63
C CYS A 401 -38.37 14.45 33.03
N ASP A 402 -38.60 13.15 33.23
CA ASP A 402 -39.79 12.42 32.74
C ASP A 402 -41.11 13.04 33.25
N GLN A 403 -41.07 13.58 34.47
CA GLN A 403 -42.13 14.42 35.02
C GLN A 403 -41.60 15.83 35.22
N ARG A 404 -42.40 16.83 34.81
CA ARG A 404 -42.08 18.24 35.04
C ARG A 404 -42.06 18.51 36.55
N ILE A 405 -40.93 18.94 37.06
CA ILE A 405 -40.73 19.28 38.47
C ILE A 405 -40.73 20.81 38.63
N LEU A 406 -41.60 21.33 39.49
CA LEU A 406 -41.65 22.76 39.83
C LEU A 406 -41.03 22.95 41.22
N HIS A 407 -39.98 23.76 41.32
CA HIS A 407 -39.25 23.94 42.58
C HIS A 407 -39.97 24.81 43.62
N PHE A 408 -40.72 25.83 43.19
CA PHE A 408 -41.46 26.80 44.01
C PHE A 408 -40.67 27.68 45.02
N ASP A 409 -39.41 27.39 45.34
CA ASP A 409 -38.61 28.13 46.33
C ASP A 409 -37.20 28.49 45.82
N ILE A 410 -37.13 29.00 44.59
CA ILE A 410 -35.85 29.45 44.00
C ILE A 410 -35.43 30.77 44.65
N LYS A 411 -34.41 30.69 45.52
CA LYS A 411 -33.80 31.84 46.21
C LYS A 411 -32.31 31.60 46.44
N PRO A 412 -31.49 32.65 46.69
CA PRO A 412 -30.05 32.47 46.90
C PRO A 412 -29.68 31.53 48.06
N HIS A 413 -30.54 31.41 49.08
CA HIS A 413 -30.38 30.44 50.16
C HIS A 413 -30.34 28.98 49.66
N ASN A 414 -31.14 28.66 48.65
CA ASN A 414 -31.33 27.31 48.12
C ASN A 414 -30.43 27.00 46.92
N VAL A 415 -29.53 27.93 46.55
CA VAL A 415 -28.49 27.68 45.56
C VAL A 415 -27.18 27.48 46.32
N LEU A 416 -26.68 26.25 46.29
CA LEU A 416 -25.42 25.87 46.92
C LEU A 416 -24.28 25.85 45.90
N LEU A 417 -23.06 26.06 46.34
CA LEU A 417 -21.88 26.20 45.49
C LEU A 417 -20.87 25.10 45.79
N ASP A 418 -20.48 24.36 44.76
CA ASP A 418 -19.40 23.38 44.87
C ASP A 418 -18.03 24.04 44.98
N GLN A 419 -16.96 23.23 45.04
CA GLN A 419 -15.58 23.69 45.18
C GLN A 419 -15.15 24.68 44.07
N ASP A 420 -15.69 24.53 42.86
CA ASP A 420 -15.36 25.32 41.68
C ASP A 420 -16.35 26.49 41.47
N PHE A 421 -17.26 26.71 42.44
CA PHE A 421 -18.35 27.68 42.38
C PHE A 421 -19.41 27.38 41.31
N THR A 422 -19.56 26.12 40.93
CA THR A 422 -20.69 25.68 40.11
C THR A 422 -21.96 25.70 40.98
N PRO A 423 -23.05 26.33 40.52
CA PRO A 423 -24.30 26.40 41.29
C PRO A 423 -25.05 25.09 41.21
N LYS A 424 -25.57 24.65 42.36
CA LYS A 424 -26.48 23.53 42.49
C LYS A 424 -27.74 23.95 43.22
N VAL A 425 -28.85 23.82 42.52
CA VAL A 425 -30.19 24.08 43.05
C VAL A 425 -30.56 22.97 44.04
N SER A 426 -31.06 23.35 45.22
CA SER A 426 -31.35 22.46 46.36
C SER A 426 -32.74 22.76 46.93
N ASP A 427 -33.22 21.90 47.84
CA ASP A 427 -34.51 22.08 48.55
C ASP A 427 -35.70 22.10 47.56
N LEU A 428 -35.90 20.99 46.83
CA LEU A 428 -36.94 20.84 45.81
C LEU A 428 -38.33 20.50 46.37
N VAL A 429 -38.57 20.71 47.68
CA VAL A 429 -39.80 20.31 48.39
C VAL A 429 -40.45 21.49 49.11
#